data_AF-A0A2K4ZAE0-F1
#
_entry.id   AF-A0A2K4ZAE0-F1
#
_cell.length_a   1.000
_cell.length_b   1.000
_cell.length_c   1.000
_cell.angle_alpha   90.00
_cell.angle_beta   90.00
_cell.angle_gamma   90.00
#
_symmetry.space_group_name_H-M   'P 1'
#
loop_
_entity.id
_entity.type
_entity.pdbx_description
1 polymer ?
#
loop_
_entity_poly.entity_id
_entity_poly.type
_entity_poly.pdbx_seq_one_letter_code
_entity_poly.pdbx_strand_id
1 'polypeptide(L)'
;MACGSKMALFLFAVILTFLKLPLQMFISEFHSCSIVYFFIHFLCHWQGGVISNFLFFPNIKHILWRKERQKEVAELEQTISGSKEELSNILHQQIAARQQTEQIRKEGEAIRQEVSELFVTNLLLREQTEELTEDKEKLLSENEKLEKQQKKLQQEINKMVQSKEVMERNIHAYDEAVKWQLAEPGALMSTKAYRDKKPLPLVEKLKEVVKNLTIKCVQLAEQSKKLTVKVDGQQKQISRLTDKVMEQSDTIDRVPYF
;
A
#
# COMPACT_ATOMS: atom_id res chain seq x y z
N MET A 1 -79.08 -100.75 -9.70
CA MET A 1 -78.22 -99.89 -8.86
C MET A 1 -77.32 -99.05 -9.78
N ALA A 2 -77.75 -98.11 -10.62
CA ALA A 2 -78.64 -96.95 -10.49
C ALA A 2 -78.48 -96.14 -9.18
N CYS A 3 -78.04 -94.88 -9.35
CA CYS A 3 -78.38 -93.68 -8.57
C CYS A 3 -77.48 -93.13 -7.43
N GLY A 4 -76.45 -93.83 -6.93
CA GLY A 4 -75.63 -93.31 -5.80
C GLY A 4 -74.45 -92.39 -6.14
N SER A 5 -73.72 -92.65 -7.24
CA SER A 5 -72.38 -92.08 -7.46
C SER A 5 -72.37 -90.68 -8.08
N LYS A 6 -73.48 -90.25 -8.70
CA LYS A 6 -73.58 -88.91 -9.34
C LYS A 6 -73.96 -87.81 -8.36
N MET A 7 -74.61 -88.13 -7.24
CA MET A 7 -74.99 -87.15 -6.22
C MET A 7 -73.78 -86.70 -5.38
N ALA A 8 -72.80 -87.59 -5.16
CA ALA A 8 -71.56 -87.27 -4.45
C ALA A 8 -70.66 -86.29 -5.24
N LEU A 9 -70.55 -86.47 -6.57
CA LEU A 9 -69.81 -85.54 -7.43
C LEU A 9 -70.50 -84.18 -7.56
N PHE A 10 -71.84 -84.13 -7.50
CA PHE A 10 -72.59 -82.87 -7.54
C PHE A 10 -72.47 -82.10 -6.21
N LEU A 11 -72.52 -82.78 -5.07
CA LEU A 11 -72.27 -82.19 -3.75
C LEU A 11 -70.82 -81.67 -3.61
N PHE A 12 -69.83 -82.40 -4.15
CA PHE A 12 -68.43 -81.98 -4.13
C PHE A 12 -68.19 -80.76 -5.03
N ALA A 13 -68.82 -80.72 -6.21
CA ALA A 13 -68.75 -79.57 -7.12
C ALA A 13 -69.45 -78.32 -6.54
N VAL A 14 -70.59 -78.49 -5.85
CA VAL A 14 -71.34 -77.40 -5.19
C VAL A 14 -70.56 -76.83 -4.00
N ILE A 15 -69.87 -77.66 -3.20
CA ILE A 15 -69.00 -77.18 -2.11
C ILE A 15 -67.79 -76.40 -2.65
N LEU A 16 -67.21 -76.84 -3.77
CA LEU A 16 -66.13 -76.13 -4.48
C LEU A 16 -66.57 -74.84 -5.17
N THR A 17 -67.87 -74.69 -5.48
CA THR A 17 -68.41 -73.42 -6.03
C THR A 17 -68.85 -72.44 -4.94
N PHE A 18 -69.22 -72.91 -3.74
CA PHE A 18 -69.61 -72.05 -2.61
C PHE A 18 -68.42 -71.52 -1.78
N LEU A 19 -67.23 -72.14 -1.83
CA LEU A 19 -65.98 -71.55 -1.31
C LEU A 19 -65.30 -70.66 -2.36
N LYS A 20 -66.02 -69.63 -2.81
CA LYS A 20 -65.45 -68.54 -3.60
C LYS A 20 -65.38 -67.29 -2.72
N LEU A 21 -64.51 -67.33 -1.70
CA LEU A 21 -64.09 -66.14 -0.96
C LEU A 21 -62.56 -66.13 -0.79
N PRO A 22 -61.95 -64.92 -0.74
CA PRO A 22 -60.57 -64.67 -1.13
C PRO A 22 -59.57 -65.19 -0.10
N LEU A 23 -58.50 -65.80 -0.61
CA LEU A 23 -57.38 -66.38 0.13
C LEU A 23 -56.44 -65.31 0.77
N GLN A 24 -57.00 -64.20 1.25
CA GLN A 24 -56.22 -63.05 1.74
C GLN A 24 -56.62 -62.55 3.14
N MET A 25 -57.35 -63.35 3.92
CA MET A 25 -57.75 -62.94 5.27
C MET A 25 -57.83 -64.13 6.24
N PHE A 26 -56.82 -65.00 6.31
CA PHE A 26 -56.81 -66.10 7.30
C PHE A 26 -55.40 -66.56 7.70
N ILE A 27 -54.48 -65.63 7.90
CA ILE A 27 -53.22 -65.89 8.63
C ILE A 27 -53.05 -64.78 9.67
N SER A 28 -53.83 -64.83 10.74
CA SER A 28 -53.57 -64.01 11.94
C SER A 28 -54.20 -64.54 13.21
N GLU A 29 -55.27 -65.36 13.17
CA GLU A 29 -55.91 -65.87 14.39
C GLU A 29 -56.40 -67.29 14.17
N PHE A 30 -55.57 -68.30 14.47
CA PHE A 30 -56.04 -69.62 14.89
C PHE A 30 -54.89 -70.33 15.64
N HIS A 31 -54.52 -69.76 16.79
CA HIS A 31 -54.00 -70.55 17.88
C HIS A 31 -55.20 -71.29 18.50
N SER A 32 -55.10 -72.62 18.61
CA SER A 32 -56.06 -73.51 19.32
C SER A 32 -57.24 -74.01 18.48
N CYS A 33 -57.13 -75.21 17.91
CA CYS A 33 -58.16 -76.26 17.97
C CYS A 33 -57.78 -77.46 17.08
N SER A 34 -58.12 -78.66 17.57
CA SER A 34 -57.86 -80.01 17.04
C SER A 34 -58.31 -80.29 15.59
N ILE A 35 -58.83 -79.30 14.86
CA ILE A 35 -59.30 -79.41 13.48
C ILE A 35 -58.13 -79.40 12.49
N VAL A 36 -57.05 -78.66 12.77
CA VAL A 36 -55.84 -78.65 11.91
C VAL A 36 -55.12 -80.00 11.94
N TYR A 37 -55.06 -80.65 13.10
CA TYR A 37 -54.50 -82.00 13.22
C TYR A 37 -55.35 -83.06 12.49
N PHE A 38 -56.68 -82.94 12.52
CA PHE A 38 -57.57 -83.85 11.78
C PHE A 38 -57.49 -83.66 10.26
N PHE A 39 -57.37 -82.42 9.77
CA PHE A 39 -57.22 -82.16 8.33
C PHE A 39 -55.85 -82.60 7.80
N ILE A 40 -54.77 -82.43 8.58
CA ILE A 40 -53.43 -82.92 8.22
C ILE A 40 -53.39 -84.46 8.26
N HIS A 41 -54.03 -85.12 9.24
CA HIS A 41 -54.07 -86.58 9.33
C HIS A 41 -54.96 -87.23 8.26
N PHE A 42 -56.07 -86.57 7.88
CA PHE A 42 -56.96 -87.04 6.81
C PHE A 42 -56.32 -86.89 5.42
N LEU A 43 -55.58 -85.80 5.17
CA LEU A 43 -54.79 -85.65 3.94
C LEU A 43 -53.60 -86.63 3.89
N CYS A 44 -52.93 -86.89 5.03
CA CYS A 44 -51.86 -87.91 5.11
C CYS A 44 -52.37 -89.32 4.79
N HIS A 45 -53.62 -89.67 5.18
CA HIS A 45 -54.18 -90.99 4.94
C HIS A 45 -54.80 -91.15 3.54
N TRP A 46 -55.40 -90.10 2.96
CA TRP A 46 -55.94 -90.14 1.59
C TRP A 46 -54.82 -90.04 0.52
N GLN A 47 -53.67 -89.46 0.86
CA GLN A 47 -52.49 -89.41 0.00
C GLN A 47 -51.34 -90.29 0.53
N GLY A 48 -51.67 -91.44 1.11
CA GLY A 48 -50.74 -92.47 1.61
C GLY A 48 -49.90 -93.18 0.53
N GLY A 49 -49.42 -92.45 -0.48
CA GLY A 49 -48.53 -92.98 -1.51
C GLY A 49 -47.80 -91.97 -2.40
N VAL A 50 -48.06 -90.65 -2.31
CA VAL A 50 -47.49 -89.68 -3.29
C VAL A 50 -46.88 -88.41 -2.67
N ILE A 51 -47.00 -88.17 -1.36
CA ILE A 51 -46.38 -86.98 -0.73
C ILE A 51 -45.16 -87.35 0.11
N SER A 52 -44.19 -87.98 -0.53
CA SER A 52 -42.78 -87.87 -0.09
C SER A 52 -41.89 -87.23 -1.16
N ASN A 53 -42.48 -86.77 -2.28
CA ASN A 53 -41.75 -86.22 -3.42
C ASN A 53 -42.25 -84.84 -3.90
N PHE A 54 -43.06 -84.13 -3.13
CA PHE A 54 -43.51 -82.78 -3.52
C PHE A 54 -42.38 -81.71 -3.48
N LEU A 55 -41.18 -82.09 -3.02
CA LEU A 55 -39.95 -81.31 -3.16
C LEU A 55 -39.18 -81.59 -4.47
N PHE A 56 -39.70 -82.44 -5.36
CA PHE A 56 -39.03 -82.83 -6.61
C PHE A 56 -39.79 -82.39 -7.87
N PHE A 57 -40.18 -81.11 -7.95
CA PHE A 57 -40.48 -80.45 -9.22
C PHE A 57 -39.36 -79.44 -9.55
N PRO A 58 -38.43 -79.75 -10.48
CA PRO A 58 -37.33 -78.86 -10.87
C PRO A 58 -37.78 -77.46 -11.31
N ASN A 59 -39.03 -77.35 -11.80
CA ASN A 59 -39.59 -76.13 -12.34
C ASN A 59 -39.90 -75.06 -11.27
N ILE A 60 -40.44 -75.45 -10.10
CA ILE A 60 -40.82 -74.49 -9.04
C ILE A 60 -39.58 -73.91 -8.35
N LYS A 61 -38.55 -74.75 -8.08
CA LYS A 61 -37.27 -74.30 -7.50
C LYS A 61 -36.56 -73.29 -8.41
N HIS A 62 -36.58 -73.52 -9.72
CA HIS A 62 -36.01 -72.61 -10.71
C HIS A 62 -36.77 -71.27 -10.80
N ILE A 63 -38.11 -71.29 -10.67
CA ILE A 63 -38.93 -70.06 -10.66
C ILE A 63 -38.65 -69.22 -9.40
N LEU A 64 -38.58 -69.83 -8.22
CA LEU A 64 -38.27 -69.13 -6.96
C LEU A 64 -36.85 -68.53 -6.98
N TRP A 65 -35.86 -69.31 -7.42
CA TRP A 65 -34.48 -68.83 -7.57
C TRP A 65 -34.38 -67.69 -8.58
N ARG A 66 -35.10 -67.77 -9.71
CA ARG A 66 -35.17 -66.68 -10.70
C ARG A 66 -35.78 -65.42 -10.11
N LYS A 67 -36.81 -65.53 -9.26
CA LYS A 67 -37.46 -64.40 -8.60
C LYS A 67 -36.52 -63.71 -7.59
N GLU A 68 -35.77 -64.49 -6.81
CA GLU A 68 -34.77 -63.95 -5.87
C GLU A 68 -33.66 -63.21 -6.63
N ARG A 69 -33.14 -63.81 -7.70
CA ARG A 69 -32.15 -63.15 -8.58
C ARG A 69 -32.67 -61.86 -9.22
N GLN A 70 -33.95 -61.80 -9.59
CA GLN A 70 -34.55 -60.57 -10.11
C GLN A 70 -34.66 -59.47 -9.05
N LYS A 71 -34.95 -59.83 -7.80
CA LYS A 71 -34.98 -58.89 -6.69
C LYS A 71 -33.59 -58.32 -6.39
N GLU A 72 -32.58 -59.18 -6.31
CA GLU A 72 -31.18 -58.76 -6.16
C GLU A 72 -30.74 -57.82 -7.29
N VAL A 73 -31.10 -58.13 -8.54
CA VAL A 73 -30.78 -57.26 -9.70
C VAL A 73 -31.45 -55.89 -9.55
N ALA A 74 -32.73 -55.84 -9.16
CA ALA A 74 -33.45 -54.57 -8.99
C ALA A 74 -32.85 -53.71 -7.84
N GLU A 75 -32.45 -54.32 -6.73
CA GLU A 75 -31.79 -53.62 -5.62
C GLU A 75 -30.42 -53.07 -6.04
N LEU A 76 -29.65 -53.84 -6.83
CA LEU A 76 -28.37 -53.40 -7.38
C LEU A 76 -28.56 -52.27 -8.40
N GLU A 77 -29.56 -52.35 -9.29
CA GLU A 77 -29.87 -51.29 -10.26
C GLU A 77 -30.26 -49.98 -9.56
N GLN A 78 -31.07 -50.05 -8.51
CA GLN A 78 -31.42 -48.87 -7.71
C GLN A 78 -30.18 -48.24 -7.06
N THR A 79 -29.31 -49.06 -6.49
CA THR A 79 -28.06 -48.59 -5.86
C THR A 79 -27.12 -47.97 -6.90
N ILE A 80 -26.95 -48.61 -8.06
CA ILE A 80 -26.14 -48.08 -9.18
C ILE A 80 -26.70 -46.76 -9.67
N SER A 81 -28.03 -46.62 -9.79
CA SER A 81 -28.67 -45.37 -10.18
C SER A 81 -28.40 -44.25 -9.18
N GLY A 82 -28.52 -44.54 -7.87
CA GLY A 82 -28.21 -43.59 -6.81
C GLY A 82 -26.75 -43.15 -6.81
N SER A 83 -25.81 -44.11 -6.88
CA SER A 83 -24.38 -43.79 -6.95
C SER A 83 -24.00 -43.01 -8.21
N LYS A 84 -24.69 -43.23 -9.34
CA LYS A 84 -24.49 -42.47 -10.57
C LYS A 84 -24.91 -41.01 -10.42
N GLU A 85 -26.02 -40.75 -9.72
CA GLU A 85 -26.48 -39.39 -9.44
C GLU A 85 -25.51 -38.65 -8.50
N GLU A 86 -25.07 -39.31 -7.43
CA GLU A 86 -24.05 -38.77 -6.51
C GLU A 86 -22.76 -38.43 -7.26
N LEU A 87 -22.28 -39.32 -8.13
CA LEU A 87 -21.08 -39.08 -8.93
C LEU A 87 -21.25 -37.88 -9.87
N SER A 88 -22.43 -37.72 -10.48
CA SER A 88 -22.75 -36.56 -11.33
C SER A 88 -22.71 -35.25 -10.53
N ASN A 89 -23.27 -35.26 -9.31
CA ASN A 89 -23.26 -34.10 -8.42
C ASN A 89 -21.83 -33.74 -7.99
N ILE A 90 -21.02 -34.73 -7.61
CA ILE A 90 -19.60 -34.54 -7.27
C ILE A 90 -18.83 -33.98 -8.47
N LEU A 91 -19.06 -34.48 -9.67
CA LEU A 91 -18.39 -34.00 -10.89
C LEU A 91 -18.72 -32.52 -11.17
N HIS A 92 -19.99 -32.13 -11.04
CA HIS A 92 -20.38 -30.73 -11.20
C HIS A 92 -19.73 -29.82 -10.15
N GLN A 93 -19.69 -30.25 -8.89
CA GLN A 93 -19.00 -29.52 -7.82
C GLN A 93 -17.50 -29.40 -8.10
N GLN A 94 -16.86 -30.47 -8.59
CA GLN A 94 -15.44 -30.47 -8.93
C GLN A 94 -15.13 -29.46 -10.06
N ILE A 95 -15.97 -29.39 -11.09
CA ILE A 95 -15.83 -28.42 -12.18
C ILE A 95 -15.96 -26.99 -11.64
N ALA A 96 -16.98 -26.72 -10.81
CA ALA A 96 -17.19 -25.41 -10.20
C ALA A 96 -16.02 -24.98 -9.30
N ALA A 97 -15.54 -25.88 -8.42
CA ALA A 97 -14.39 -25.62 -7.56
C ALA A 97 -13.11 -25.37 -8.36
N ARG A 98 -12.92 -26.09 -9.48
CA ARG A 98 -11.78 -25.87 -10.39
C ARG A 98 -11.84 -24.50 -11.06
N GLN A 99 -13.02 -24.08 -11.51
CA GLN A 99 -13.22 -22.74 -12.09
C GLN A 99 -12.94 -21.64 -11.07
N GLN A 100 -13.42 -21.79 -9.83
CA GLN A 100 -13.14 -20.86 -8.74
C GLN A 100 -11.63 -20.79 -8.42
N THR A 101 -10.95 -21.94 -8.35
CA THR A 101 -9.49 -21.98 -8.12
C THR A 101 -8.73 -21.25 -9.21
N GLU A 102 -9.13 -21.44 -10.47
CA GLU A 102 -8.50 -20.77 -11.61
C GLU A 102 -8.76 -19.26 -11.62
N GLN A 103 -9.96 -18.83 -11.19
CA GLN A 103 -10.26 -17.42 -11.02
C GLN A 103 -9.39 -16.78 -9.93
N ILE A 104 -9.28 -17.43 -8.76
CA ILE A 104 -8.40 -17.00 -7.66
C ILE A 104 -6.95 -16.91 -8.14
N ARG A 105 -6.50 -17.86 -8.98
CA ARG A 105 -5.15 -17.83 -9.56
C ARG A 105 -4.92 -16.57 -10.40
N LYS A 106 -5.86 -16.23 -11.29
CA LYS A 106 -5.78 -15.04 -12.16
C LYS A 106 -5.85 -13.74 -11.37
N GLU A 107 -6.75 -13.64 -10.40
CA GLU A 107 -6.85 -12.49 -9.51
C GLU A 107 -5.57 -12.31 -8.68
N GLY A 108 -5.01 -13.41 -8.17
CA GLY A 108 -3.73 -13.39 -7.46
C GLY A 108 -2.55 -12.96 -8.33
N GLU A 109 -2.59 -13.24 -9.64
CA GLU A 109 -1.60 -12.74 -10.61
C GLU A 109 -1.74 -11.23 -10.85
N ALA A 110 -2.96 -10.73 -11.04
CA ALA A 110 -3.24 -9.30 -11.19
C ALA A 110 -2.79 -8.51 -9.95
N ILE A 111 -3.14 -8.99 -8.74
CA ILE A 111 -2.73 -8.36 -7.48
C ILE A 111 -1.20 -8.30 -7.38
N ARG A 112 -0.48 -9.36 -7.78
CA ARG A 112 1.00 -9.34 -7.76
C ARG A 112 1.58 -8.29 -8.70
N GLN A 113 0.97 -8.08 -9.87
CA GLN A 113 1.39 -7.05 -10.82
C GLN A 113 1.15 -5.65 -10.23
N GLU A 114 -0.05 -5.39 -9.70
CA GLU A 114 -0.39 -4.12 -9.05
C GLU A 114 0.53 -3.79 -7.88
N VAL A 115 0.82 -4.77 -7.00
CA VAL A 115 1.76 -4.59 -5.90
C VAL A 115 3.17 -4.24 -6.40
N SER A 116 3.60 -4.80 -7.53
CA SER A 116 4.91 -4.50 -8.11
C SER A 116 4.97 -3.07 -8.68
N GLU A 117 3.90 -2.61 -9.35
CA GLU A 117 3.79 -1.24 -9.87
C GLU A 117 3.71 -0.22 -8.72
N LEU A 118 2.94 -0.52 -7.68
CA LEU A 118 2.87 0.29 -6.47
C LEU A 118 4.22 0.36 -5.76
N PHE A 119 4.99 -0.72 -5.72
CA PHE A 119 6.33 -0.72 -5.15
C PHE A 119 7.28 0.21 -5.90
N VAL A 120 7.29 0.17 -7.23
CA VAL A 120 8.10 1.08 -8.06
C VAL A 120 7.69 2.54 -7.84
N THR A 121 6.38 2.81 -7.81
CA THR A 121 5.86 4.16 -7.57
C THR A 121 6.22 4.66 -6.17
N ASN A 122 6.15 3.80 -5.17
CA ASN A 122 6.51 4.14 -3.79
C ASN A 122 8.00 4.47 -3.66
N LEU A 123 8.87 3.73 -4.36
CA LEU A 123 10.31 4.01 -4.39
C LEU A 123 10.59 5.39 -5.00
N LEU A 124 9.98 5.70 -6.15
CA LEU A 124 10.11 7.01 -6.79
C LEU A 124 9.62 8.15 -5.89
N LEU A 125 8.48 7.98 -5.23
CA LEU A 125 7.96 8.98 -4.29
C LEU A 125 8.90 9.22 -3.11
N ARG A 126 9.58 8.17 -2.63
CA ARG A 126 10.58 8.29 -1.56
C ARG A 126 11.80 9.08 -2.04
N GLU A 127 12.32 8.77 -3.22
CA GLU A 127 13.45 9.51 -3.83
C GLU A 127 13.10 10.99 -4.03
N GLN A 128 11.90 11.29 -4.56
CA GLN A 128 11.44 12.68 -4.69
C GLN A 128 11.29 13.40 -3.35
N THR A 129 10.87 12.69 -2.31
CA THR A 129 10.75 13.25 -0.96
C THR A 129 12.13 13.59 -0.37
N GLU A 130 13.13 12.75 -0.63
CA GLU A 130 14.52 12.97 -0.22
C GLU A 130 15.13 14.18 -0.93
N GLU A 131 14.96 14.31 -2.25
CA GLU A 131 15.41 15.47 -3.04
C GLU A 131 14.78 16.78 -2.55
N LEU A 132 13.46 16.79 -2.33
CA LEU A 132 12.76 17.97 -1.78
C LEU A 132 13.23 18.34 -0.37
N THR A 133 13.66 17.36 0.42
CA THR A 133 14.21 17.60 1.76
C THR A 133 15.58 18.27 1.68
N GLU A 134 16.44 17.81 0.78
CA GLU A 134 17.76 18.41 0.54
C GLU A 134 17.64 19.86 0.03
N ASP A 135 16.75 20.10 -0.94
CA ASP A 135 16.52 21.44 -1.48
C ASP A 135 15.94 22.39 -0.43
N LYS A 136 15.06 21.90 0.44
CA LYS A 136 14.54 22.68 1.58
C LYS A 136 15.67 23.10 2.51
N GLU A 137 16.61 22.21 2.83
CA GLU A 137 17.75 22.53 3.69
C GLU A 137 18.69 23.56 3.05
N LYS A 138 18.96 23.46 1.75
CA LYS A 138 19.74 24.46 1.00
C LYS A 138 19.09 25.84 1.07
N LEU A 139 17.78 25.92 0.78
CA LEU A 139 17.02 27.17 0.82
C LEU A 139 16.99 27.78 2.23
N LEU A 140 16.91 26.97 3.29
CA LEU A 140 17.01 27.45 4.67
C LEU A 140 18.38 28.07 4.96
N SER A 141 19.47 27.43 4.52
CA SER A 141 20.83 27.97 4.69
C SER A 141 21.04 29.28 3.95
N GLU A 142 20.53 29.39 2.72
CA GLU A 142 20.59 30.64 1.94
C GLU A 142 19.78 31.76 2.58
N ASN A 143 18.57 31.47 3.06
CA ASN A 143 17.75 32.44 3.77
C ASN A 143 18.46 32.97 5.04
N GLU A 144 19.12 32.11 5.81
CA GLU A 144 19.89 32.55 6.99
C GLU A 144 21.03 33.52 6.61
N LYS A 145 21.71 33.28 5.49
CA LYS A 145 22.76 34.17 4.98
C LYS A 145 22.18 35.52 4.56
N LEU A 146 21.05 35.51 3.86
CA LEU A 146 20.35 36.73 3.43
C LEU A 146 19.87 37.56 4.63
N GLU A 147 19.31 36.93 5.66
CA GLU A 147 18.92 37.63 6.89
C GLU A 147 20.11 38.30 7.59
N LYS A 148 21.27 37.63 7.65
CA LYS A 148 22.50 38.21 8.22
C LYS A 148 22.96 39.42 7.40
N GLN A 149 22.92 39.34 6.07
CA GLN A 149 23.25 40.46 5.19
C GLN A 149 22.27 41.62 5.36
N GLN A 150 20.96 41.35 5.42
CA GLN A 150 19.93 42.36 5.63
C GLN A 150 20.14 43.11 6.96
N LYS A 151 20.42 42.39 8.05
CA LYS A 151 20.72 42.99 9.36
C LYS A 151 21.98 43.86 9.32
N LYS A 152 23.04 43.42 8.62
CA LYS A 152 24.26 44.21 8.45
C LYS A 152 24.00 45.51 7.68
N LEU A 153 23.30 45.43 6.56
CA LEU A 153 22.95 46.60 5.76
C LEU A 153 22.07 47.58 6.54
N GLN A 154 21.11 47.08 7.32
CA GLN A 154 20.29 47.94 8.19
C GLN A 154 21.13 48.70 9.22
N GLN A 155 22.15 48.06 9.81
CA GLN A 155 23.08 48.73 10.73
C GLN A 155 23.92 49.79 10.02
N GLU A 156 24.39 49.53 8.80
CA GLU A 156 25.15 50.49 8.00
C GLU A 156 24.29 51.71 7.60
N ILE A 157 23.03 51.49 7.21
CA ILE A 157 22.06 52.56 6.93
C ILE A 157 21.85 53.43 8.17
N ASN A 158 21.65 52.82 9.35
CA ASN A 158 21.46 53.58 10.58
C ASN A 158 22.68 54.47 10.91
N LYS A 159 23.90 53.96 10.70
CA LYS A 159 25.13 54.75 10.87
C LYS A 159 25.21 55.91 9.87
N MET A 160 24.81 55.67 8.62
CA MET A 160 24.79 56.70 7.59
C MET A 160 23.78 57.79 7.90
N VAL A 161 22.59 57.44 8.41
CA VAL A 161 21.57 58.41 8.87
C VAL A 161 22.13 59.27 10.00
N GLN A 162 22.75 58.67 11.02
CA GLN A 162 23.40 59.43 12.11
C GLN A 162 24.51 60.34 11.60
N SER A 163 25.35 59.86 10.69
CA SER A 163 26.41 60.66 10.08
C SER A 163 25.86 61.83 9.27
N LYS A 164 24.73 61.63 8.58
CA LYS A 164 24.03 62.68 7.84
C LYS A 164 23.50 63.75 8.78
N GLU A 165 22.81 63.36 9.86
CA GLU A 165 22.29 64.31 10.87
C GLU A 165 23.41 65.14 11.53
N VAL A 166 24.56 64.52 11.80
CA VAL A 166 25.75 65.24 12.30
C VAL A 166 26.22 66.26 11.28
N MET A 167 26.31 65.88 10.00
CA MET A 167 26.74 66.78 8.93
C MET A 167 25.78 67.96 8.77
N GLU A 168 24.47 67.71 8.75
CA GLU A 168 23.44 68.75 8.64
C GLU A 168 23.54 69.74 9.81
N ARG A 169 23.68 69.25 11.05
CA ARG A 169 23.91 70.11 12.22
C ARG A 169 25.18 70.96 12.09
N ASN A 170 26.26 70.41 11.56
CA ASN A 170 27.50 71.15 11.36
C ASN A 170 27.34 72.24 10.29
N ILE A 171 26.64 71.95 9.18
CA ILE A 171 26.35 72.94 8.12
C ILE A 171 25.59 74.12 8.70
N HIS A 172 24.49 73.88 9.43
CA HIS A 172 23.73 74.95 10.08
C HIS A 172 24.60 75.79 11.03
N ALA A 173 25.47 75.14 11.82
CA ALA A 173 26.37 75.86 12.70
C ALA A 173 27.37 76.75 11.94
N TYR A 174 27.89 76.28 10.80
CA TYR A 174 28.80 77.06 9.96
C TYR A 174 28.10 78.23 9.27
N ASP A 175 26.86 78.06 8.85
CA ASP A 175 26.09 79.09 8.16
C ASP A 175 25.57 80.18 9.12
N GLU A 176 25.19 79.84 10.35
CA GLU A 176 24.48 80.77 11.24
C GLU A 176 25.37 81.41 12.32
N ALA A 177 26.37 80.71 12.84
CA ALA A 177 27.11 81.19 14.00
C ALA A 177 28.17 82.25 13.61
N VAL A 178 28.09 83.44 14.23
CA VAL A 178 29.01 84.57 14.00
C VAL A 178 30.50 84.20 14.10
N LYS A 179 30.85 83.22 14.95
CA LYS A 179 32.23 82.72 15.08
C LYS A 179 32.80 82.10 13.81
N TRP A 180 31.95 81.62 12.90
CA TRP A 180 32.33 81.03 11.62
C TRP A 180 32.18 82.00 10.44
N GLN A 181 31.57 83.16 10.68
CA GLN A 181 31.42 84.22 9.69
C GLN A 181 32.67 85.10 9.61
N LEU A 182 32.92 85.68 8.44
CA LEU A 182 34.00 86.66 8.29
C LEU A 182 33.62 87.96 9.01
N ALA A 183 34.53 88.49 9.82
CA ALA A 183 34.32 89.77 10.51
C ALA A 183 33.98 90.87 9.49
N GLU A 184 32.99 91.71 9.79
CA GLU A 184 32.53 92.75 8.87
C GLU A 184 33.62 93.79 8.54
N PRO A 185 33.59 94.40 7.33
CA PRO A 185 34.50 95.48 6.98
C PRO A 185 34.27 96.70 7.89
N GLY A 186 35.32 97.20 8.54
CA GLY A 186 35.23 98.45 9.31
C GLY A 186 34.97 99.66 8.41
N ALA A 187 34.32 100.70 8.95
CA ALA A 187 33.78 101.86 8.20
C ALA A 187 34.76 102.61 7.29
N LEU A 188 36.08 102.46 7.49
CA LEU A 188 37.14 103.11 6.69
C LEU A 188 37.92 102.14 5.78
N MET A 189 37.55 100.85 5.75
CA MET A 189 38.28 99.84 4.97
C MET A 189 37.71 99.75 3.55
N SER A 190 38.56 100.01 2.55
CA SER A 190 38.22 99.74 1.14
C SER A 190 37.86 98.26 0.93
N THR A 191 36.89 97.98 0.07
CA THR A 191 36.51 96.62 -0.35
C THR A 191 37.72 95.80 -0.82
N LYS A 192 38.67 96.43 -1.52
CA LYS A 192 39.93 95.81 -1.95
C LYS A 192 40.82 95.47 -0.76
N ALA A 193 41.00 96.40 0.17
CA ALA A 193 41.80 96.21 1.37
C ALA A 193 41.21 95.13 2.30
N TYR A 194 39.88 95.03 2.40
CA TYR A 194 39.21 93.96 3.13
C TYR A 194 39.46 92.60 2.49
N ARG A 195 39.23 92.48 1.17
CA ARG A 195 39.45 91.25 0.40
C ARG A 195 40.88 90.73 0.53
N ASP A 196 41.86 91.61 0.35
CA ASP A 196 43.27 91.22 0.32
C ASP A 196 43.79 90.84 1.72
N LYS A 197 43.20 91.38 2.81
CA LYS A 197 43.61 91.10 4.18
C LYS A 197 42.88 89.94 4.86
N LYS A 198 41.64 89.62 4.45
CA LYS A 198 40.77 88.67 5.18
C LYS A 198 40.48 87.39 4.37
N PRO A 199 39.69 87.42 3.26
CA PRO A 199 39.37 86.21 2.52
C PRO A 199 40.54 85.69 1.66
N LEU A 200 41.37 86.54 1.07
CA LEU A 200 42.46 86.07 0.20
C LEU A 200 43.49 85.18 0.94
N PRO A 201 43.97 85.53 2.15
CA PRO A 201 44.86 84.65 2.92
C PRO A 201 44.20 83.34 3.35
N LEU A 202 42.89 83.33 3.61
CA LEU A 202 42.14 82.12 3.92
C LEU A 202 42.03 81.19 2.71
N VAL A 203 41.77 81.76 1.53
CA VAL A 203 41.76 81.01 0.27
C VAL A 203 43.13 80.39 -0.02
N GLU A 204 44.23 81.12 0.19
CA GLU A 204 45.58 80.57 0.00
C GLU A 204 45.91 79.45 1.00
N LYS A 205 45.55 79.62 2.28
CA LYS A 205 45.68 78.54 3.28
C LYS A 205 44.82 77.32 2.93
N LEU A 206 43.59 77.53 2.46
CA LEU A 206 42.69 76.46 2.03
C LEU A 206 43.28 75.69 0.84
N LYS A 207 43.79 76.40 -0.18
CA LYS A 207 44.48 75.78 -1.32
C LYS A 207 45.64 74.89 -0.85
N GLU A 208 46.43 75.35 0.11
CA GLU A 208 47.55 74.59 0.65
C GLU A 208 47.08 73.34 1.40
N VAL A 209 46.06 73.45 2.24
CA VAL A 209 45.47 72.30 2.94
C VAL A 209 44.89 71.28 1.95
N VAL A 210 44.18 71.74 0.91
CA VAL A 210 43.62 70.88 -0.13
C VAL A 210 44.72 70.15 -0.92
N LYS A 211 45.81 70.83 -1.28
CA LYS A 211 46.98 70.19 -1.92
C LYS A 211 47.56 69.09 -1.04
N ASN A 212 47.81 69.40 0.23
CA ASN A 212 48.38 68.45 1.19
C ASN A 212 47.47 67.24 1.44
N LEU A 213 46.16 67.45 1.53
CA LEU A 213 45.18 66.36 1.64
C LEU A 213 45.12 65.51 0.37
N THR A 214 45.15 66.14 -0.82
CA THR A 214 45.15 65.42 -2.10
C THR A 214 46.35 64.49 -2.20
N ILE A 215 47.55 64.96 -1.82
CA ILE A 215 48.77 64.15 -1.76
C ILE A 215 48.57 62.95 -0.82
N LYS A 216 48.02 63.18 0.38
CA LYS A 216 47.74 62.08 1.34
C LYS A 216 46.74 61.07 0.80
N CYS A 217 45.67 61.50 0.12
CA CYS A 217 44.69 60.61 -0.49
C CYS A 217 45.32 59.72 -1.56
N VAL A 218 46.16 60.27 -2.43
CA VAL A 218 46.88 59.49 -3.46
C VAL A 218 47.83 58.48 -2.79
N GLN A 219 48.54 58.88 -1.74
CA GLN A 219 49.42 57.98 -0.98
C GLN A 219 48.64 56.83 -0.32
N LEU A 220 47.50 57.13 0.30
CA LEU A 220 46.63 56.12 0.91
C LEU A 220 46.05 55.17 -0.13
N ALA A 221 45.65 55.67 -1.31
CA ALA A 221 45.16 54.85 -2.39
C ALA A 221 46.23 53.86 -2.90
N GLU A 222 47.48 54.31 -3.05
CA GLU A 222 48.59 53.45 -3.44
C GLU A 222 48.89 52.39 -2.36
N GLN A 223 48.84 52.76 -1.08
CA GLN A 223 48.99 51.82 0.03
C GLN A 223 47.86 50.77 0.06
N SER A 224 46.62 51.20 -0.15
CA SER A 224 45.45 50.32 -0.23
C SER A 224 45.63 49.28 -1.34
N LYS A 225 46.01 49.72 -2.55
CA LYS A 225 46.29 48.84 -3.68
C LYS A 225 47.39 47.81 -3.37
N LYS A 226 48.48 48.24 -2.71
CA LYS A 226 49.57 47.35 -2.29
C LYS A 226 49.11 46.31 -1.27
N LEU A 227 48.23 46.69 -0.33
CA LEU A 227 47.64 45.77 0.64
C LEU A 227 46.68 44.78 -0.03
N THR A 228 45.85 45.23 -0.97
CA THR A 228 44.94 44.35 -1.74
C THR A 228 45.71 43.25 -2.47
N VAL A 229 46.80 43.59 -3.17
CA VAL A 229 47.64 42.59 -3.86
C VAL A 229 48.23 41.57 -2.88
N LYS A 230 48.62 42.00 -1.67
CA LYS A 230 49.11 41.08 -0.63
C LYS A 230 48.01 40.14 -0.13
N VAL A 231 46.81 40.68 0.13
CA VAL A 231 45.65 39.88 0.57
C VAL A 231 45.28 38.84 -0.48
N ASP A 232 45.23 39.21 -1.77
CA ASP A 232 44.96 38.26 -2.86
C ASP A 232 46.03 37.15 -2.95
N GLY A 233 47.30 37.52 -2.75
CA GLY A 233 48.40 36.56 -2.70
C GLY A 233 48.26 35.57 -1.53
N GLN A 234 47.93 36.08 -0.34
CA GLN A 234 47.69 35.25 0.84
C GLN A 234 46.46 34.36 0.67
N GLN A 235 45.38 34.87 0.11
CA GLN A 235 44.16 34.09 -0.16
C GLN A 235 44.46 32.89 -1.06
N LYS A 236 45.24 33.08 -2.14
CA LYS A 236 45.68 32.00 -3.02
C LYS A 236 46.56 30.97 -2.31
N GLN A 237 47.41 31.41 -1.38
CA GLN A 237 48.21 30.48 -0.57
C GLN A 237 47.34 29.65 0.37
N ILE A 238 46.36 30.29 1.03
CA ILE A 238 45.41 29.60 1.91
C ILE A 238 44.64 28.54 1.12
N SER A 239 44.05 28.89 -0.03
CA SER A 239 43.33 27.91 -0.86
C SER A 239 44.20 26.70 -1.22
N ARG A 240 45.44 26.92 -1.68
CA ARG A 240 46.36 25.83 -2.00
C ARG A 240 46.70 24.93 -0.79
N LEU A 241 46.83 25.53 0.39
CA LEU A 241 47.09 24.77 1.61
C LEU A 241 45.85 24.00 2.06
N THR A 242 44.67 24.61 1.95
CA THR A 242 43.38 23.95 2.23
C THR A 242 43.18 22.75 1.32
N ASP A 243 43.42 22.87 0.01
CA ASP A 243 43.30 21.76 -0.94
C ASP A 243 44.22 20.59 -0.55
N LYS A 244 45.46 20.88 -0.16
CA LYS A 244 46.41 19.86 0.31
C LYS A 244 45.97 19.18 1.61
N VAL A 245 45.43 19.94 2.55
CA VAL A 245 44.93 19.39 3.82
C VAL A 245 43.75 18.46 3.56
N MET A 246 42.85 18.81 2.64
CA MET A 246 41.75 17.93 2.24
C MET A 246 42.25 16.64 1.60
N GLU A 247 43.17 16.72 0.64
CA GLU A 247 43.76 15.53 0.01
C GLU A 247 44.48 14.61 1.02
N GLN A 248 45.17 15.21 2.00
CA GLN A 248 45.80 14.47 3.09
C GLN A 248 44.76 13.83 4.03
N SER A 249 43.67 14.52 4.35
CA SER A 249 42.56 13.97 5.15
C SER A 249 41.93 12.76 4.45
N ASP A 250 41.60 12.88 3.17
CA ASP A 250 41.04 11.79 2.36
C ASP A 250 41.97 10.57 2.33
N THR A 251 43.29 10.82 2.31
CA THR A 251 44.29 9.74 2.35
C THR A 251 44.31 9.06 3.72
N ILE A 252 44.22 9.81 4.81
CA ILE A 252 44.17 9.28 6.19
C ILE A 252 42.92 8.44 6.40
N ASP A 253 41.75 8.92 5.96
CA ASP A 253 40.47 8.22 6.12
C ASP A 253 40.42 6.88 5.37
N ARG A 254 41.25 6.73 4.33
CA ARG A 254 41.40 5.47 3.57
C ARG A 254 42.36 4.48 4.23
N VAL A 255 43.09 4.85 5.28
CA VAL A 255 43.94 3.92 6.03
C VAL A 255 43.04 3.13 6.99
N PRO A 256 42.96 1.78 6.88
CA PRO A 256 42.16 0.99 7.80
C PRO A 256 42.74 1.12 9.22
N TYR A 257 41.87 1.42 10.20
CA TYR A 257 42.22 1.35 11.61
C TYR A 257 42.55 -0.12 11.97
N PHE A 258 43.84 -0.43 12.11
CA PHE A 258 44.34 -1.70 12.62
C PHE A 258 44.39 -1.72 14.15
#